data_AF-A0A356ANL7-F1
#
_entry.id   AF-A0A356ANL7-F1
#
_cell.length_a   1.000
_cell.length_b   1.000
_cell.length_c   1.000
_cell.angle_alpha   90.00
_cell.angle_beta   90.00
_cell.angle_gamma   90.00
#
_symmetry.space_group_name_H-M   'P 1'
#
loop_
_entity.id
_entity.type
_entity.pdbx_description
1 polymer ?
#
loop_
_entity_poly.entity_id
_entity_poly.type
_entity_poly.pdbx_seq_one_letter_code
_entity_poly.pdbx_strand_id
1 'polypeptide(L)'
;SRCQRFDFHRISPEEIAGRLEYIAKQENAELEHPAALLIARLADGALRDALSLLDQCLGRGGRVTEEAVAETAGLAGREHLFELSDAVCRKDSASALGVIDRLYSAS
;
A
#
# COMPACT_ATOMS: atom_id res chain seq x y z
N SER A 1 40.10 11.75 8.85
CA SER A 1 39.55 11.60 10.21
C SER A 1 38.22 12.34 10.44
N ARG A 2 37.57 12.93 9.42
CA ARG A 2 36.34 13.70 9.62
C ARG A 2 35.22 13.33 8.65
N CYS A 3 34.99 12.04 8.45
CA CYS A 3 33.73 11.58 7.85
C CYS A 3 32.97 10.80 8.89
N GLN A 4 31.71 11.19 9.12
CA GLN A 4 30.75 10.34 9.81
C GLN A 4 30.33 9.25 8.83
N ARG A 5 30.52 8.00 9.24
CA ARG A 5 30.02 6.84 8.52
C ARG A 5 28.68 6.46 9.13
N PHE A 6 27.65 6.43 8.30
CA PHE A 6 26.34 5.91 8.67
C PHE A 6 26.11 4.62 7.88
N ASP A 7 25.98 3.51 8.60
CA ASP A 7 25.59 2.24 8.01
C ASP A 7 24.08 2.08 8.19
N PHE A 8 23.34 2.25 7.10
CA PHE A 8 21.88 2.06 7.08
C PHE A 8 21.57 0.58 6.85
N HIS A 9 20.80 0.01 7.76
CA HIS A 9 20.27 -1.35 7.67
C HIS A 9 18.78 -1.28 7.34
N ARG A 10 18.23 -2.37 6.80
CA ARG A 10 16.79 -2.51 6.63
C ARG A 10 16.13 -2.48 8.01
N ILE A 11 15.14 -1.61 8.15
CA ILE A 11 14.35 -1.47 9.38
C ILE A 11 13.31 -2.59 9.39
N SER A 12 13.06 -3.21 10.55
CA SER A 12 12.05 -4.26 10.63
C SER A 12 10.64 -3.71 10.37
N PRO A 13 9.71 -4.53 9.83
CA PRO A 13 8.34 -4.10 9.59
C PRO A 13 7.65 -3.54 10.85
N GLU A 14 7.88 -4.15 12.00
CA GLU A 14 7.31 -3.73 13.28
C GLU A 14 7.86 -2.36 13.74
N GLU A 15 9.16 -2.10 13.55
CA GLU A 15 9.76 -0.79 13.84
C GLU A 15 9.22 0.29 12.92
N ILE A 16 9.05 0.00 11.63
CA ILE A 16 8.41 0.92 10.68
C ILE A 16 6.96 1.18 11.10
N ALA A 17 6.17 0.14 11.38
CA ALA A 17 4.77 0.27 11.78
C ALA A 17 4.63 1.14 13.04
N GLY A 18 5.44 0.90 14.07
CA GLY A 18 5.45 1.72 15.28
C GLY A 18 5.82 3.18 15.00
N ARG A 19 6.74 3.43 14.05
CA ARG A 19 7.08 4.79 13.63
C ARG A 19 5.94 5.49 12.88
N LEU A 20 5.22 4.77 12.01
CA LEU A 20 4.05 5.30 11.30
C LEU A 20 2.92 5.64 12.27
N GLU A 21 2.63 4.77 13.23
CA GLU A 21 1.62 5.03 14.27
C GLU A 21 1.98 6.24 15.14
N TYR A 22 3.26 6.38 15.49
CA TYR A 22 3.73 7.56 16.21
C TYR A 22 3.46 8.84 15.42
N ILE A 23 3.78 8.86 14.13
CA ILE A 23 3.59 10.03 13.26
C ILE A 23 2.10 10.30 13.03
N ALA A 24 1.30 9.28 12.73
CA ALA A 24 -0.15 9.41 12.57
C ALA A 24 -0.81 10.03 13.81
N LYS A 25 -0.38 9.63 15.02
CA LYS A 25 -0.84 10.27 16.27
C LYS A 25 -0.46 11.75 16.37
N GLN A 26 0.74 12.14 15.93
CA GLN A 26 1.14 13.56 15.94
C GLN A 26 0.30 14.39 14.95
N GLU A 27 -0.09 13.80 13.83
CA GLU A 27 -0.93 14.41 12.80
C GLU A 27 -2.44 14.32 13.10
N ASN A 28 -2.84 13.80 14.28
CA ASN A 28 -4.23 13.55 14.66
C ASN A 28 -5.00 12.66 13.66
N ALA A 29 -4.30 11.70 13.05
CA ALA A 29 -4.89 10.72 12.13
C ALA A 29 -5.11 9.37 12.81
N GLU A 30 -6.22 8.70 12.46
CA GLU A 30 -6.47 7.32 12.87
C GLU A 30 -5.79 6.35 11.90
N LEU A 31 -4.78 5.61 12.38
CA LEU A 31 -4.10 4.55 11.63
C LEU A 31 -4.26 3.23 12.39
N GLU A 32 -4.77 2.21 11.71
CA GLU A 32 -4.88 0.87 12.29
C GLU A 32 -3.54 0.13 12.24
N HIS A 33 -3.25 -0.66 13.28
CA HIS A 33 -2.02 -1.44 13.33
C HIS A 33 -1.82 -2.39 12.13
N PRO A 34 -2.85 -3.14 11.66
CA PRO A 34 -2.73 -3.95 10.44
C PRO A 34 -2.39 -3.12 9.20
N ALA A 35 -2.94 -1.92 9.08
CA ALA A 35 -2.65 -0.99 7.99
C ALA A 35 -1.20 -0.50 8.05
N ALA A 36 -0.72 -0.13 9.24
CA ALA A 36 0.68 0.26 9.47
C ALA A 36 1.65 -0.87 9.11
N LEU A 37 1.32 -2.12 9.48
CA LEU A 37 2.09 -3.31 9.10
C LEU A 37 2.08 -3.57 7.60
N LEU A 38 0.94 -3.37 6.92
CA LEU A 38 0.87 -3.51 5.47
C LEU A 38 1.76 -2.49 4.77
N ILE A 39 1.68 -1.20 5.17
CA ILE A 39 2.57 -0.15 4.65
C ILE A 39 4.04 -0.54 4.87
N ALA A 40 4.38 -1.00 6.07
CA ALA A 40 5.75 -1.38 6.41
C ALA A 40 6.28 -2.54 5.54
N ARG A 41 5.45 -3.55 5.26
CA ARG A 41 5.80 -4.66 4.37
C ARG A 41 5.98 -4.19 2.93
N LEU A 42 5.11 -3.30 2.44
CA LEU A 42 5.22 -2.74 1.09
C LEU A 42 6.46 -1.86 0.92
N ALA A 43 6.89 -1.18 1.99
CA ALA A 43 8.08 -0.34 1.99
C ALA A 43 9.41 -1.11 2.11
N ASP A 44 9.39 -2.42 2.39
CA ASP A 44 10.55 -3.32 2.36
C ASP A 44 11.81 -2.80 3.10
N GLY A 45 11.62 -2.18 4.27
CA GLY A 45 12.70 -1.64 5.09
C GLY A 45 13.09 -0.17 4.80
N ALA A 46 12.48 0.47 3.80
CA ALA A 46 12.69 1.87 3.44
C ALA A 46 11.64 2.78 4.12
N LEU A 47 11.99 3.37 5.27
CA LEU A 47 11.08 4.22 6.04
C LEU A 47 10.51 5.41 5.24
N ARG A 48 11.27 5.95 4.27
CA ARG A 48 10.80 7.04 3.42
C ARG A 48 9.62 6.62 2.54
N ASP A 49 9.67 5.41 1.99
CA ASP A 49 8.62 4.90 1.12
C ASP A 49 7.37 4.59 1.95
N ALA A 50 7.55 4.08 3.17
CA ALA A 50 6.48 3.90 4.15
C ALA A 50 5.77 5.22 4.48
N LEU A 51 6.53 6.29 4.74
CA LEU A 51 5.96 7.62 5.00
C LEU A 51 5.25 8.19 3.78
N SER A 52 5.84 8.03 2.59
CA SER A 52 5.23 8.49 1.34
C SER A 52 3.89 7.80 1.07
N LEU A 53 3.76 6.52 1.42
CA LEU A 53 2.51 5.78 1.28
C LEU A 53 1.49 6.16 2.37
N LEU A 54 1.94 6.39 3.60
CA LEU A 54 1.08 6.91 4.68
C LEU A 54 0.48 8.27 4.28
N ASP A 55 1.29 9.20 3.78
CA ASP A 55 0.83 10.53 3.35
C ASP A 55 -0.24 10.44 2.24
N GLN A 56 -0.07 9.51 1.28
CA GLN A 56 -1.07 9.25 0.25
C GLN A 56 -2.38 8.72 0.84
N CYS A 57 -2.30 7.80 1.81
CA CYS A 57 -3.48 7.27 2.50
C CYS A 57 -4.21 8.37 3.29
N LEU A 58 -3.46 9.21 3.99
CA LEU A 58 -4.00 10.34 4.75
C LEU A 58 -4.66 11.39 3.84
N GLY A 59 -4.11 11.60 2.63
CA GLY A 59 -4.68 12.51 1.64
C GLY A 59 -6.07 12.12 1.13
N ARG A 60 -6.46 10.84 1.26
CA ARG A 60 -7.82 10.37 0.95
C ARG A 60 -8.85 10.69 2.05
N GLY A 61 -8.39 11.05 3.25
CA GLY A 61 -9.21 11.38 4.40
C GLY A 61 -9.76 10.16 5.15
N GLY A 62 -10.24 10.41 6.38
CA GLY A 62 -10.79 9.37 7.23
C GLY A 62 -9.73 8.51 7.92
N ARG A 63 -10.14 7.31 8.35
CA ARG A 63 -9.31 6.33 9.06
C ARG A 63 -8.53 5.47 8.07
N VAL A 64 -7.24 5.30 8.30
CA VAL A 64 -6.36 4.47 7.46
C VAL A 64 -6.49 3.01 7.89
N THR A 65 -7.27 2.25 7.12
CA THR A 65 -7.48 0.80 7.26
C THR A 65 -6.57 0.01 6.32
N GLU A 66 -6.47 -1.30 6.52
CA GLU A 66 -5.70 -2.18 5.62
C GLU A 66 -6.22 -2.12 4.17
N GLU A 67 -7.54 -2.03 4.00
CA GLU A 67 -8.20 -1.87 2.70
C GLU A 67 -7.84 -0.54 2.03
N ALA A 68 -7.89 0.57 2.77
CA ALA A 68 -7.49 1.89 2.25
C ALA A 68 -6.03 1.91 1.78
N VAL A 69 -5.14 1.24 2.51
CA VAL A 69 -3.73 1.07 2.12
C VAL A 69 -3.62 0.21 0.86
N ALA A 70 -4.35 -0.91 0.78
CA ALA A 70 -4.34 -1.80 -0.37
C ALA A 70 -4.82 -1.09 -1.65
N GLU A 71 -5.89 -0.29 -1.55
CA GLU A 71 -6.35 0.55 -2.65
C GLU A 71 -5.31 1.60 -3.06
N THR A 72 -4.74 2.31 -2.09
CA THR A 72 -3.73 3.35 -2.35
C THR A 72 -2.48 2.77 -3.00
N ALA A 73 -2.08 1.56 -2.61
CA ALA A 73 -0.97 0.82 -3.20
C ALA A 73 -1.33 0.13 -4.54
N GLY A 74 -2.57 0.23 -5.02
CA GLY A 74 -3.03 -0.42 -6.25
C GLY A 74 -3.18 -1.95 -6.15
N LEU A 75 -3.18 -2.50 -4.93
CA LEU A 75 -3.32 -3.94 -4.67
C LEU A 75 -4.76 -4.42 -4.83
N ALA A 76 -5.75 -3.52 -4.78
CA ALA A 76 -7.15 -3.83 -5.06
C ALA A 76 -7.35 -4.45 -6.47
N GLY A 77 -6.43 -4.20 -7.41
CA GLY A 77 -6.47 -4.80 -8.74
C GLY A 77 -6.22 -6.31 -8.80
N ARG A 78 -5.82 -6.97 -7.70
CA ARG A 78 -5.50 -8.41 -7.72
C ARG A 78 -6.72 -9.29 -7.98
N GLU A 79 -7.90 -8.92 -7.50
CA GLU A 79 -9.14 -9.66 -7.83
C GLU A 79 -9.46 -9.59 -9.32
N HIS A 80 -9.27 -8.41 -9.94
CA HIS A 80 -9.45 -8.25 -11.38
C HIS A 80 -8.47 -9.10 -12.19
N LEU A 81 -7.25 -9.35 -11.68
CA LEU A 81 -6.31 -10.27 -12.33
C LEU A 81 -6.81 -11.71 -12.32
N PHE A 82 -7.43 -12.16 -11.21
CA PHE A 82 -8.01 -13.50 -11.13
C PHE A 82 -9.26 -13.61 -12.02
N GLU A 83 -10.13 -12.60 -12.01
CA GLU A 83 -11.33 -12.55 -12.86
C GLU A 83 -10.96 -12.56 -14.35
N LEU A 84 -9.97 -11.75 -14.74
CA LEU A 84 -9.45 -11.73 -16.11
C LEU A 84 -8.83 -13.08 -16.49
N SER A 85 -8.06 -13.70 -15.60
CA SER A 85 -7.44 -15.00 -15.85
C SER A 85 -8.50 -16.10 -16.06
N ASP A 86 -9.55 -16.12 -15.24
CA ASP A 86 -10.65 -17.08 -15.38
C ASP A 86 -11.43 -16.86 -16.68
N ALA A 87 -11.72 -15.60 -17.05
CA ALA A 87 -12.34 -15.26 -18.33
C ALA A 87 -11.51 -15.73 -19.53
N VAL A 88 -10.18 -15.56 -19.48
CA VAL A 88 -9.26 -16.05 -20.50
C VAL A 88 -9.27 -17.58 -20.57
N CYS A 89 -9.21 -18.27 -19.42
CA CYS A 89 -9.27 -19.73 -19.36
C CYS A 89 -10.57 -20.29 -19.96
N ARG A 90 -11.68 -19.57 -19.78
CA ARG A 90 -13.00 -19.93 -20.33
C ARG A 90 -13.22 -19.49 -21.77
N LYS A 91 -12.27 -18.77 -22.38
CA LYS A 91 -12.39 -18.12 -23.70
C LYS A 91 -13.58 -17.16 -23.78
N ASP A 92 -13.94 -16.55 -22.65
CA ASP A 92 -15.00 -15.55 -22.58
C ASP A 92 -14.41 -14.17 -22.84
N SER A 93 -14.29 -13.82 -24.12
CA SER A 93 -13.74 -12.53 -24.55
C SER A 93 -14.60 -11.33 -24.14
N ALA A 94 -15.91 -11.52 -23.93
CA ALA A 94 -16.79 -10.43 -23.50
C ALA A 94 -16.53 -10.07 -22.03
N SER A 95 -16.47 -11.07 -21.15
CA SER A 95 -16.10 -10.88 -19.74
C SER A 95 -14.69 -10.31 -19.60
N ALA A 96 -13.72 -10.82 -20.38
CA ALA A 96 -12.35 -10.32 -20.36
C ALA A 96 -12.25 -8.83 -20.73
N LEU A 97 -12.93 -8.41 -21.80
CA LEU A 97 -12.99 -6.99 -22.20
C LEU A 97 -13.70 -6.13 -21.15
N GLY A 98 -14.75 -6.65 -20.51
CA GLY A 98 -15.43 -5.95 -19.42
C GLY A 98 -14.53 -5.71 -18.20
N VAL A 99 -13.68 -6.68 -17.84
CA VAL A 99 -12.69 -6.50 -16.76
C VAL A 99 -11.66 -5.42 -17.14
N ILE A 100 -11.18 -5.42 -18.38
CA ILE A 100 -10.25 -4.40 -18.88
C ILE A 100 -10.87 -3.01 -18.84
N ASP A 101 -12.13 -2.86 -19.26
CA ASP A 101 -12.85 -1.58 -19.25
C ASP A 101 -13.01 -1.00 -17.83
N ARG A 102 -13.32 -1.87 -16.85
CA ARG A 102 -13.37 -1.48 -15.44
C ARG A 102 -12.01 -1.04 -14.91
N LEU A 103 -10.95 -1.79 -15.22
CA LEU A 103 -9.57 -1.42 -14.83
C LEU A 103 -9.13 -0.09 -15.43
N TYR A 104 -9.49 0.16 -16.69
CA TYR A 104 -9.20 1.42 -17.38
C TYR A 104 -9.97 2.59 -16.76
N SER A 105 -11.24 2.40 -16.40
CA SER A 105 -12.10 3.44 -15.83
C SER A 105 -11.78 3.76 -14.36
N ALA A 106 -11.12 2.85 -13.65
CA ALA A 106 -10.75 3.00 -12.24
C ALA A 106 -9.33 3.59 -12.04
N SER A 107 -8.54 3.73 -13.11
CA SER A 107 -7.21 4.36 -13.11
C SER A 107 -7.33 5.86 -13.37
#